data_AF-A0A662F1C2-F1
#
_entry.id   AF-A0A662F1C2-F1
#
_cell.length_a   1.000
_cell.length_b   1.000
_cell.length_c   1.000
_cell.angle_alpha   90.00
_cell.angle_beta   90.00
_cell.angle_gamma   90.00
#
_symmetry.space_group_name_H-M   'P 1'
#
loop_
_entity.id
_entity.type
_entity.pdbx_description
1 polymer ?
#
loop_
_entity_poly.entity_id
_entity_poly.type
_entity_poly.pdbx_seq_one_letter_code
_entity_poly.pdbx_strand_id
1 'polypeptide(L)'
;MKKKGYFFTMDAIIALVIIVAGFIVILSAFVGRAPTQQTQFFSQDLLDLYTRTPYNKIADVSKIQGIIDYADYDYARLGAMTAIEIMGELYEAGELTLAGNISKSLAKVGLPKNYGIQIEINDTIIYSQPPPVNPELTLVKATTATNTELHVFGVKGDRIWGPYKVEVKVWH
;
A
#
# COMPACT_ATOMS: atom_id res chain seq x y z
N MET A 1 50.77 -31.92 30.57
CA MET A 1 49.63 -32.23 29.67
C MET A 1 48.43 -31.27 29.77
N LYS A 2 48.35 -30.33 30.74
CA LYS A 2 47.21 -29.41 30.92
C LYS A 2 47.06 -28.26 29.90
N LYS A 3 48.05 -28.00 29.04
CA LYS A 3 48.03 -26.88 28.07
C LYS A 3 47.28 -27.19 26.77
N LYS A 4 47.03 -28.47 26.46
CA LYS A 4 46.37 -28.89 25.20
C LYS A 4 44.85 -28.68 25.22
N GLY A 5 44.22 -28.74 26.41
CA GLY A 5 42.77 -28.51 26.56
C GLY A 5 42.36 -27.08 26.23
N TYR A 6 43.20 -26.09 26.54
CA TYR A 6 42.93 -24.68 26.25
C TYR A 6 42.85 -24.39 24.74
N PHE A 7 43.70 -25.04 23.93
CA PHE A 7 43.64 -24.90 22.47
C PHE A 7 42.36 -25.51 21.90
N PHE A 8 41.95 -26.67 22.43
CA PHE A 8 40.71 -27.33 22.01
C PHE A 8 39.47 -26.49 22.37
N THR A 9 39.41 -25.93 23.58
CA THR A 9 38.28 -25.08 23.98
C THR A 9 38.26 -23.76 23.22
N MET A 10 39.43 -23.19 22.90
CA MET A 10 39.50 -21.95 22.12
C MET A 10 39.02 -22.18 20.68
N ASP A 11 39.42 -23.29 20.06
CA ASP A 11 38.97 -23.68 18.72
C ASP A 11 37.45 -23.93 18.68
N ALA A 12 36.91 -24.61 19.69
CA ALA A 12 35.47 -24.83 19.82
C ALA A 12 34.68 -23.52 19.97
N ILE A 13 35.21 -22.53 20.70
CA ILE A 13 34.58 -21.21 20.85
C ILE A 13 34.61 -20.46 19.51
N ILE A 14 35.74 -20.48 18.79
CA ILE A 14 35.87 -19.84 17.48
C ILE A 14 34.89 -20.46 16.49
N ALA A 15 34.80 -21.79 16.44
CA ALA A 15 33.85 -22.50 15.60
C ALA A 15 32.39 -22.13 15.93
N LEU A 16 32.04 -22.03 17.23
CA LEU A 16 30.71 -21.63 17.67
C LEU A 16 30.36 -20.20 17.19
N VAL A 17 31.30 -19.25 17.31
CA VAL A 17 31.09 -17.87 16.85
C VAL A 17 30.85 -17.82 15.34
N ILE A 18 31.61 -18.59 14.56
CA ILE A 18 31.43 -18.69 13.11
C ILE A 18 30.04 -19.23 12.75
N ILE A 19 29.59 -20.28 13.46
CA ILE A 19 28.26 -20.87 13.25
C ILE A 19 27.17 -19.85 13.57
N VAL A 20 27.24 -19.19 14.73
CA VAL A 20 26.25 -18.19 15.16
C VAL A 20 26.22 -17.00 14.19
N ALA A 21 27.37 -16.48 13.77
CA ALA A 21 27.45 -15.41 12.79
C ALA A 21 26.84 -15.84 11.44
N GLY A 22 27.12 -17.06 11.00
CA GLY A 22 26.52 -17.65 9.79
C GLY A 22 25.00 -17.72 9.88
N PHE A 23 24.46 -18.18 11.01
CA PHE A 23 23.01 -18.19 11.24
C PHE A 23 22.41 -16.78 11.25
N ILE A 24 23.07 -15.79 11.84
CA ILE A 24 22.60 -14.40 11.85
C ILE A 24 22.52 -13.85 10.41
N VAL A 25 23.53 -14.10 9.58
CA VAL A 25 23.57 -13.67 8.17
C VAL A 25 22.51 -14.40 7.33
N ILE A 26 22.33 -15.70 7.54
CA ILE A 26 21.29 -16.47 6.84
C ILE A 26 19.91 -15.94 7.24
N LEU A 27 19.65 -15.76 8.53
CA LEU A 27 18.36 -15.28 9.03
C LEU A 27 18.07 -13.84 8.56
N SER A 28 19.05 -12.95 8.54
CA SER A 28 18.86 -11.58 8.05
C SER A 28 18.47 -11.54 6.56
N ALA A 29 18.98 -12.46 5.74
CA ALA A 29 18.65 -12.56 4.32
C ALA A 29 17.20 -13.03 4.06
N PHE A 30 16.59 -13.79 4.97
CA PHE A 30 15.21 -14.27 4.82
C PHE A 30 14.16 -13.32 5.41
N VAL A 31 14.52 -12.46 6.37
CA VAL A 31 13.60 -11.50 7.01
C VAL A 31 13.11 -10.41 6.03
N GLY A 32 13.81 -10.18 4.92
CA GLY A 32 13.44 -9.17 3.93
C GLY A 32 12.45 -9.60 2.84
N ARG A 33 12.05 -10.88 2.77
CA ARG A 33 11.19 -11.37 1.67
C ARG A 33 9.72 -11.31 2.05
N ALA A 34 8.97 -10.47 1.33
CA ALA A 34 7.51 -10.47 1.35
C ALA A 34 6.98 -11.82 0.79
N PRO A 35 6.07 -12.53 1.47
CA PRO A 35 5.41 -13.71 0.92
C PRO A 35 4.53 -13.35 -0.27
N THR A 36 4.65 -14.09 -1.38
CA THR A 36 3.91 -13.82 -2.63
C THR A 36 2.38 -13.82 -2.45
N GLN A 37 1.84 -14.71 -1.60
CA GLN A 37 0.41 -14.76 -1.29
C GLN A 37 -0.11 -13.48 -0.60
N GLN A 38 0.77 -12.75 0.11
CA GLN A 38 0.35 -11.53 0.81
C GLN A 38 0.04 -10.37 -0.15
N THR A 39 0.65 -10.31 -1.35
CA THR A 39 0.36 -9.24 -2.32
C THR A 39 -1.12 -9.22 -2.74
N GLN A 40 -1.71 -10.40 -2.94
CA GLN A 40 -3.12 -10.53 -3.30
C GLN A 40 -4.03 -10.09 -2.16
N PHE A 41 -3.78 -10.55 -0.94
CA PHE A 41 -4.52 -10.11 0.25
C PHE A 41 -4.41 -8.60 0.44
N PHE A 42 -3.21 -8.02 0.34
CA PHE A 42 -3.05 -6.58 0.48
C PHE A 42 -3.78 -5.79 -0.61
N SER A 43 -3.76 -6.23 -1.86
CA SER A 43 -4.51 -5.55 -2.92
C SER A 43 -6.03 -5.59 -2.68
N GLN A 44 -6.54 -6.69 -2.11
CA GLN A 44 -7.95 -6.85 -1.76
C GLN A 44 -8.32 -6.02 -0.53
N ASP A 45 -7.55 -6.15 0.55
CA ASP A 45 -7.75 -5.42 1.80
C ASP A 45 -7.65 -3.91 1.60
N LEU A 46 -6.75 -3.45 0.72
CA LEU A 46 -6.68 -2.05 0.33
C LEU A 46 -7.91 -1.62 -0.43
N LEU A 47 -8.36 -2.39 -1.43
CA LEU A 47 -9.60 -2.07 -2.14
C LEU A 47 -10.80 -2.00 -1.19
N ASP A 48 -10.94 -2.96 -0.27
CA ASP A 48 -11.93 -2.95 0.81
C ASP A 48 -11.77 -1.72 1.74
N LEU A 49 -10.53 -1.31 2.04
CA LEU A 49 -10.26 -0.09 2.81
C LEU A 49 -10.75 1.15 2.06
N TYR A 50 -10.54 1.25 0.75
CA TYR A 50 -11.03 2.36 -0.08
C TYR A 50 -12.55 2.40 -0.18
N THR A 51 -13.20 1.25 -0.35
CA THR A 51 -14.66 1.16 -0.54
C THR A 51 -15.45 1.26 0.76
N ARG A 52 -14.83 1.03 1.92
CA ARG A 52 -15.56 1.02 3.21
C ARG A 52 -15.19 2.16 4.14
N THR A 53 -14.03 2.79 3.96
CA THR A 53 -13.60 3.87 4.85
C THR A 53 -14.35 5.15 4.51
N PRO A 54 -15.18 5.69 5.41
CA PRO A 54 -15.80 6.98 5.19
C PRO A 54 -14.72 8.05 5.12
N TYR A 55 -14.89 8.99 4.20
CA TYR A 55 -13.97 10.07 3.92
C TYR A 55 -13.63 10.88 5.17
N ASN A 56 -14.60 11.15 6.04
CA ASN A 56 -14.40 11.91 7.29
C ASN A 56 -13.46 11.22 8.31
N LYS A 57 -13.10 9.94 8.12
CA LYS A 57 -12.15 9.23 8.97
C LYS A 57 -10.71 9.31 8.48
N ILE A 58 -10.47 9.96 7.35
CA ILE A 58 -9.13 10.10 6.77
C ILE A 58 -8.43 11.31 7.39
N ALA A 59 -7.18 11.15 7.83
CA ALA A 59 -6.48 12.14 8.65
C ALA A 59 -6.20 13.50 7.97
N ASP A 60 -6.36 13.60 6.64
CA ASP A 60 -6.04 14.79 5.82
C ASP A 60 -7.27 15.49 5.21
N VAL A 61 -8.47 15.29 5.79
CA VAL A 61 -9.76 15.80 5.28
C VAL A 61 -9.85 17.32 5.12
N SER A 62 -9.09 18.09 5.90
CA SER A 62 -9.20 19.56 5.91
C SER A 62 -8.78 20.26 4.61
N LYS A 63 -8.14 19.56 3.66
CA LYS A 63 -7.62 20.14 2.40
C LYS A 63 -8.54 20.04 1.19
N ILE A 64 -9.65 19.31 1.29
CA ILE A 64 -10.58 19.10 0.17
C ILE A 64 -11.81 20.03 0.29
N GLN A 65 -11.98 20.67 1.45
CA GLN A 65 -12.94 21.75 1.68
C GLN A 65 -12.66 22.95 0.76
N GLY A 66 -13.39 23.00 -0.36
CA GLY A 66 -13.35 24.04 -1.39
C GLY A 66 -13.33 23.54 -2.84
N ILE A 67 -13.14 22.23 -3.08
CA ILE A 67 -12.82 21.70 -4.42
C ILE A 67 -13.96 20.87 -5.02
N ILE A 68 -14.68 20.15 -4.16
CA ILE A 68 -16.00 19.62 -4.51
C ILE A 68 -16.98 20.77 -4.32
N ASP A 69 -17.94 20.99 -5.22
CA ASP A 69 -18.90 22.09 -5.09
C ASP A 69 -19.81 21.85 -3.86
N TYR A 70 -19.39 22.38 -2.71
CA TYR A 70 -20.02 22.20 -1.39
C TYR A 70 -21.43 22.78 -1.31
N ALA A 71 -21.85 23.58 -2.29
CA ALA A 71 -23.22 24.10 -2.35
C ALA A 71 -24.24 23.02 -2.76
N ASP A 72 -23.80 21.97 -3.46
CA ASP A 72 -24.68 20.93 -4.02
C ASP A 72 -24.69 19.60 -3.24
N TYR A 73 -23.75 19.45 -2.30
CA TYR A 73 -23.69 18.29 -1.41
C TYR A 73 -23.89 18.73 0.05
N ASP A 74 -24.91 18.16 0.70
CA ASP A 74 -25.04 18.28 2.16
C ASP A 74 -23.75 17.77 2.82
N TYR A 75 -23.19 18.54 3.75
CA TYR A 75 -22.01 18.16 4.54
C TYR A 75 -22.19 16.79 5.21
N ALA A 76 -23.42 16.42 5.58
CA ALA A 76 -23.75 15.10 6.10
C ALA A 76 -23.51 13.98 5.07
N ARG A 77 -23.76 14.23 3.79
CA ARG A 77 -23.55 13.27 2.69
C ARG A 77 -22.07 13.12 2.36
N LEU A 78 -21.31 14.21 2.28
CA LEU A 78 -19.86 14.16 2.04
C LEU A 78 -19.09 13.42 3.14
N GLY A 79 -19.52 13.58 4.40
CA GLY A 79 -18.93 12.84 5.51
C GLY A 79 -19.25 11.34 5.49
N ALA A 80 -20.34 10.94 4.83
CA ALA A 80 -20.77 9.56 4.69
C ALA A 80 -20.20 8.87 3.45
N MET A 81 -19.77 9.63 2.44
CA MET A 81 -19.10 9.08 1.25
C MET A 81 -17.81 8.38 1.64
N THR A 82 -17.55 7.28 0.98
CA THR A 82 -16.37 6.44 1.12
C THR A 82 -15.18 7.10 0.40
N ALA A 83 -13.98 6.64 0.73
CA ALA A 83 -12.76 7.17 0.13
C ALA A 83 -12.75 7.00 -1.39
N ILE A 84 -13.23 5.85 -1.89
CA ILE A 84 -13.33 5.59 -3.32
C ILE A 84 -14.31 6.56 -3.99
N GLU A 85 -15.50 6.77 -3.41
CA GLU A 85 -16.50 7.70 -3.94
C GLU A 85 -15.93 9.12 -4.08
N ILE A 86 -15.31 9.65 -3.03
CA ILE A 86 -14.66 10.97 -3.08
C ILE A 86 -13.49 11.00 -4.05
N MET A 87 -12.72 9.93 -4.19
CA MET A 87 -11.65 9.86 -5.20
C MET A 87 -12.21 9.94 -6.62
N GLY A 88 -13.38 9.38 -6.90
CA GLY A 88 -14.02 9.52 -8.21
C GLY A 88 -14.64 10.89 -8.46
N GLU A 89 -15.19 11.54 -7.44
CA GLU A 89 -15.61 12.95 -7.51
C GLU A 89 -14.42 13.84 -7.93
N LEU A 90 -13.27 13.64 -7.29
CA LEU A 90 -12.05 14.37 -7.58
C LEU A 90 -11.47 14.00 -8.96
N TYR A 91 -11.60 12.74 -9.38
CA TYR A 91 -11.22 12.31 -10.73
C TYR A 91 -12.04 13.04 -11.81
N GLU A 92 -13.36 13.11 -11.65
CA GLU A 92 -14.24 13.86 -12.55
C GLU A 92 -13.94 15.36 -12.57
N ALA A 93 -13.61 15.92 -11.42
CA ALA A 93 -13.23 17.32 -11.29
C ALA A 93 -11.83 17.62 -11.88
N GLY A 94 -11.05 16.61 -12.27
CA GLY A 94 -9.68 16.76 -12.75
C GLY A 94 -8.62 16.93 -11.64
N GLU A 95 -9.01 16.75 -10.38
CA GLU A 95 -8.23 17.03 -9.18
C GLU A 95 -7.43 15.81 -8.70
N LEU A 96 -6.66 15.23 -9.62
CA LEU A 96 -5.92 13.99 -9.42
C LEU A 96 -4.94 14.03 -8.25
N THR A 97 -4.36 15.20 -7.97
CA THR A 97 -3.42 15.39 -6.85
C THR A 97 -4.09 15.14 -5.50
N LEU A 98 -5.34 15.55 -5.34
CA LEU A 98 -6.09 15.36 -4.10
C LEU A 98 -6.54 13.91 -3.95
N ALA A 99 -7.03 13.30 -5.04
CA ALA A 99 -7.34 11.88 -5.07
C ALA A 99 -6.09 11.03 -4.72
N GLY A 100 -4.91 11.45 -5.21
CA GLY A 100 -3.63 10.84 -4.86
C GLY A 100 -3.22 11.04 -3.40
N ASN A 101 -3.55 12.17 -2.78
CA ASN A 101 -3.29 12.40 -1.36
C ASN A 101 -4.18 11.52 -0.45
N ILE A 102 -5.45 11.33 -0.80
CA ILE A 102 -6.35 10.38 -0.12
C ILE A 102 -5.75 8.96 -0.20
N SER A 103 -5.38 8.55 -1.41
CA SER A 103 -4.71 7.27 -1.68
C SER A 103 -3.46 7.08 -0.83
N LYS A 104 -2.59 8.08 -0.79
CA LYS A 104 -1.37 8.06 0.01
C LYS A 104 -1.65 7.88 1.50
N SER A 105 -2.67 8.54 2.04
CA SER A 105 -3.00 8.48 3.47
C SER A 105 -3.59 7.12 3.87
N LEU A 106 -4.39 6.49 3.00
CA LEU A 106 -4.90 5.13 3.22
C LEU A 106 -3.82 4.06 3.01
N ALA A 107 -3.00 4.18 1.97
CA ALA A 107 -1.89 3.26 1.70
C ALA A 107 -0.89 3.17 2.87
N LYS A 108 -0.62 4.30 3.56
CA LYS A 108 0.24 4.30 4.76
C LYS A 108 -0.27 3.45 5.91
N VAL A 109 -1.59 3.26 5.99
CA VAL A 109 -2.24 2.47 7.06
C VAL A 109 -2.37 1.02 6.63
N GLY A 110 -2.78 0.78 5.38
CA GLY A 110 -3.10 -0.57 4.88
C GLY A 110 -1.93 -1.36 4.30
N LEU A 111 -0.77 -0.73 4.03
CA LEU A 111 0.34 -1.38 3.33
C LEU A 111 1.68 -1.24 4.08
N PRO A 112 2.39 -2.36 4.34
CA PRO A 112 3.75 -2.32 4.87
C PRO A 112 4.74 -1.66 3.92
N LYS A 113 5.80 -1.05 4.48
CA LYS A 113 6.76 -0.23 3.72
C LYS A 113 7.54 -0.97 2.64
N ASN A 114 7.60 -2.29 2.66
CA ASN A 114 8.36 -3.13 1.71
C ASN A 114 7.58 -3.47 0.42
N TYR A 115 6.36 -2.96 0.26
CA TYR A 115 5.55 -3.18 -0.93
C TYR A 115 5.41 -1.90 -1.76
N GLY A 116 5.26 -2.08 -3.06
CA GLY A 116 4.79 -1.06 -4.00
C GLY A 116 3.28 -1.09 -4.12
N ILE A 117 2.70 0.07 -4.45
CA ILE A 117 1.27 0.24 -4.70
C ILE A 117 1.05 1.18 -5.87
N GLN A 118 0.03 0.89 -6.68
CA GLN A 118 -0.49 1.78 -7.69
C GLN A 118 -2.01 1.71 -7.69
N ILE A 119 -2.64 2.87 -7.78
CA ILE A 119 -4.08 3.00 -7.85
C ILE A 119 -4.42 3.73 -9.13
N GLU A 120 -5.33 3.14 -9.89
CA GLU A 120 -5.80 3.65 -11.17
C GLU A 120 -7.32 3.77 -11.18
N ILE A 121 -7.82 4.80 -11.84
CA ILE A 121 -9.24 4.98 -12.17
C ILE A 121 -9.32 5.14 -13.69
N ASN A 122 -10.00 4.23 -14.39
CA ASN A 122 -10.06 4.17 -15.86
C ASN A 122 -8.67 4.28 -16.52
N ASP A 123 -7.72 3.47 -16.06
CA ASP A 123 -6.33 3.44 -16.57
C ASP A 123 -5.51 4.72 -16.31
N THR A 124 -6.10 5.74 -15.66
CA THR A 124 -5.37 6.92 -15.19
C THR A 124 -4.78 6.65 -13.82
N ILE A 125 -3.46 6.80 -13.68
CA ILE A 125 -2.75 6.66 -12.41
C ILE A 125 -3.13 7.81 -11.47
N ILE A 126 -3.76 7.49 -10.36
CA ILE A 126 -4.11 8.43 -9.28
C ILE A 126 -2.98 8.52 -8.27
N TYR A 127 -2.37 7.38 -7.96
CA TYR A 127 -1.29 7.28 -6.99
C TYR A 127 -0.38 6.12 -7.34
N SER A 128 0.93 6.31 -7.19
CA SER A 128 1.92 5.25 -7.34
C SER A 128 3.06 5.48 -6.35
N GLN A 129 3.45 4.41 -5.65
CA GLN A 129 4.62 4.38 -4.78
C GLN A 129 5.37 3.08 -5.03
N PRO A 130 6.62 3.13 -5.53
CA PRO A 130 7.41 1.92 -5.69
C PRO A 130 7.82 1.34 -4.32
N PRO A 131 8.10 0.03 -4.23
CA PRO A 131 8.71 -0.53 -3.04
C PRO A 131 10.10 0.09 -2.86
N PRO A 132 10.60 0.21 -1.61
CA PRO A 132 11.97 0.61 -1.36
C PRO A 132 12.90 -0.39 -2.03
N VAL A 133 13.70 0.10 -2.99
CA VAL A 133 14.65 -0.71 -3.73
C VAL A 133 15.69 -1.24 -2.74
N ASN A 134 15.71 -2.56 -2.53
CA ASN A 134 16.89 -3.20 -1.97
C ASN A 134 17.79 -3.62 -3.15
N PRO A 135 18.94 -2.96 -3.36
CA PRO A 135 19.83 -3.25 -4.49
C PRO A 135 20.38 -4.68 -4.51
N GLU A 136 20.22 -5.45 -3.42
CA GLU A 136 20.63 -6.85 -3.32
C GLU A 136 19.52 -7.86 -3.71
N LEU A 137 18.26 -7.43 -3.87
CA LEU A 137 17.10 -8.30 -4.17
C LEU A 137 16.58 -8.17 -5.61
N THR A 138 17.27 -7.41 -6.46
CA THR A 138 16.88 -7.00 -7.82
C THR A 138 16.68 -8.15 -8.83
N LEU A 139 16.98 -9.39 -8.45
CA LEU A 139 16.87 -10.59 -9.30
C LEU A 139 15.60 -11.41 -9.05
N VAL A 140 14.75 -11.03 -8.09
CA VAL A 140 13.52 -11.77 -7.81
C VAL A 140 12.39 -11.26 -8.71
N LYS A 141 11.72 -12.19 -9.40
CA LYS A 141 10.57 -11.90 -10.25
C LYS A 141 9.50 -11.19 -9.41
N ALA A 142 9.24 -9.92 -9.70
CA ALA A 142 8.23 -9.14 -9.01
C ALA A 142 6.88 -9.87 -9.08
N THR A 143 6.25 -10.08 -7.93
CA THR A 143 4.89 -10.62 -7.89
C THR A 143 3.93 -9.46 -7.76
N THR A 144 3.13 -9.25 -8.79
CA THR A 144 2.09 -8.21 -8.81
C THR A 144 0.73 -8.87 -8.63
N ALA A 145 -0.05 -8.35 -7.69
CA ALA A 145 -1.47 -8.63 -7.58
C ALA A 145 -2.25 -7.39 -8.01
N THR A 146 -3.39 -7.62 -8.66
CA THR A 146 -4.31 -6.57 -9.09
C THR A 146 -5.70 -6.98 -8.67
N ASN A 147 -6.39 -6.10 -7.95
CA ASN A 147 -7.82 -6.20 -7.72
C ASN A 147 -8.53 -5.05 -8.43
N THR A 148 -9.64 -5.38 -9.07
CA THR A 148 -10.39 -4.47 -9.93
C THR A 148 -11.85 -4.45 -9.49
N GLU A 149 -12.42 -3.26 -9.39
CA GLU A 149 -13.84 -3.05 -9.12
C GLU A 149 -14.42 -1.98 -10.05
N LEU A 150 -15.67 -2.18 -10.49
CA LEU A 150 -16.44 -1.14 -11.17
C LEU A 150 -17.27 -0.40 -10.13
N HIS A 151 -17.06 0.90 -10.03
CA HIS A 151 -17.73 1.71 -9.01
C HIS A 151 -18.45 2.90 -9.63
N VAL A 152 -19.69 3.17 -9.21
CA VAL A 152 -20.43 4.39 -9.57
C VAL A 152 -20.17 5.41 -8.48
N PHE A 153 -19.60 6.55 -8.83
CA PHE A 153 -19.03 7.47 -7.84
C PHE A 153 -19.99 8.58 -7.44
N GLY A 154 -20.94 8.93 -8.31
CA GLY A 154 -21.89 9.98 -7.98
C GLY A 154 -23.08 10.07 -8.95
N VAL A 155 -24.16 10.64 -8.41
CA VAL A 155 -25.40 10.95 -9.11
C VAL A 155 -25.84 12.35 -8.68
N LYS A 156 -26.00 13.24 -9.66
CA LYS A 156 -26.48 14.62 -9.49
C LYS A 156 -27.56 14.92 -10.54
N GLY A 157 -28.82 14.99 -10.09
CA GLY A 157 -29.97 15.13 -11.00
C GLY A 157 -29.97 13.99 -12.03
N ASP A 158 -29.98 14.34 -13.32
CA ASP A 158 -29.92 13.38 -14.43
C ASP A 158 -28.48 12.99 -14.83
N ARG A 159 -27.46 13.56 -14.17
CA ARG A 159 -26.05 13.27 -14.45
C ARG A 159 -25.56 12.16 -13.50
N ILE A 160 -25.02 11.10 -14.09
CA ILE A 160 -24.33 10.02 -13.40
C ILE A 160 -22.90 10.00 -13.94
N TRP A 161 -21.91 9.79 -13.06
CA TRP A 161 -20.54 9.47 -13.49
C TRP A 161 -20.08 8.16 -12.89
N GLY A 162 -19.31 7.46 -13.71
CA GLY A 162 -19.11 6.03 -13.58
C GLY A 162 -20.12 5.19 -14.38
N PRO A 163 -20.06 3.86 -14.28
CA PRO A 163 -19.08 3.12 -13.47
C PRO A 163 -17.65 3.29 -13.99
N TYR A 164 -16.70 3.63 -13.12
CA TYR A 164 -15.28 3.62 -13.47
C TYR A 164 -14.59 2.38 -12.94
N LYS A 165 -13.63 1.90 -13.72
CA LYS A 165 -12.76 0.79 -13.35
C LYS A 165 -11.71 1.30 -12.37
N VAL A 166 -11.79 0.86 -11.12
CA VAL A 166 -10.77 1.11 -10.11
C VAL A 166 -9.89 -0.11 -10.00
N GLU A 167 -8.58 0.10 -10.11
CA GLU A 167 -7.59 -0.96 -9.96
C GLU A 167 -6.62 -0.62 -8.84
N VAL A 168 -6.46 -1.55 -7.90
CA VAL A 168 -5.43 -1.50 -6.86
C VAL A 168 -4.40 -2.57 -7.18
N LYS A 169 -3.19 -2.11 -7.52
CA LYS A 169 -2.04 -2.95 -7.87
C LYS A 169 -1.06 -2.93 -6.71
N VAL A 170 -0.66 -4.09 -6.21
CA VAL A 170 0.34 -4.23 -5.14
C VAL A 170 1.43 -5.19 -5.60
N TRP A 171 2.69 -4.83 -5.38
CA TRP A 171 3.83 -5.67 -5.74
C TRP A 171 4.96 -5.57 -4.72
N HIS A 172 5.92 -6.48 -4.81
CA HIS A 172 7.17 -6.47 -4.04
C HIS A 172 8.32 -6.95 -4.90
#